data_AF-A0A7Y9NQ07-F1
#
_entry.id   AF-A0A7Y9NQ07-F1
#
_cell.length_a   1.000
_cell.length_b   1.000
_cell.length_c   1.000
_cell.angle_alpha   90.00
_cell.angle_beta   90.00
_cell.angle_gamma   90.00
#
_symmetry.space_group_name_H-M   'P 1'
#
loop_
_entity.id
_entity.type
_entity.pdbx_description
1 polymer ?
#
loop_
_entity_poly.entity_id
_entity_poly.type
_entity_poly.pdbx_seq_one_letter_code
_entity_poly.pdbx_strand_id
1 'polypeptide(L)'
;MRKLPLCSLAFLASVCTAQSVTLPAGTPFPVQIEDHLPMRVGQPIRAELIYPIYVDETEVLPAKTIVSGTVVGLRANHSRRVTARLRGDFTPFRIPVVRFTSVTLADGTTVPLVTGVATDGAPIYRLVAPPPRKGGFVHQQWDNGVQILKDKLAIITGPDKGDRLTQFLYTQLPYHPQRIEKKTAWTVETSEPLSLSPQAVETDATAQPVAITPASSQVDSKTWIIQAYLGDSLSSATSKSGQEIRATVAEPIYNPDHTIAVPEGATIVGAVTEAKPARNFGRGGTLHFAFRQLILPSGTTQNVQASLTGADSAAPDKLALDSEGQVKPKPQDKLLVPFTLLVLAARPLDEDKGGGFGKDAVASNSLGFIGFIIGTAAQQRNLAAGLGYYGAAISIYERWIKRGRDVTFARDTRLVLQTTPRNSTVLPSPKL
;
A
#
# COMPACT_ATOMS: atom_id res chain seq x y z
N MET A 1 -16.80 82.35 -17.92
CA MET A 1 -17.27 81.01 -17.50
C MET A 1 -16.28 79.97 -18.01
N ARG A 2 -15.49 79.36 -17.12
CA ARG A 2 -14.39 78.43 -17.44
C ARG A 2 -14.95 77.04 -17.80
N LYS A 3 -14.51 76.48 -18.93
CA LYS A 3 -14.75 75.07 -19.29
C LYS A 3 -13.68 74.20 -18.61
N LEU A 4 -14.10 73.20 -17.82
CA LEU A 4 -13.24 72.11 -17.37
C LEU A 4 -13.29 70.95 -18.40
N PRO A 5 -12.16 70.30 -18.72
CA PRO A 5 -12.16 69.06 -19.49
C PRO A 5 -12.34 67.84 -18.57
N LEU A 6 -13.17 66.91 -19.03
CA LEU A 6 -13.38 65.58 -18.46
C LEU A 6 -12.10 64.75 -18.67
N CYS A 7 -11.47 64.30 -17.58
CA CYS A 7 -10.31 63.42 -17.62
C CYS A 7 -10.81 61.96 -17.58
N SER A 8 -10.67 61.25 -18.70
CA SER A 8 -11.02 59.84 -18.83
C SER A 8 -9.91 58.97 -18.21
N LEU A 9 -10.17 58.34 -17.06
CA LEU A 9 -9.28 57.32 -16.50
C LEU A 9 -9.34 56.06 -17.38
N ALA A 10 -8.28 55.79 -18.12
CA ALA A 10 -8.04 54.49 -18.74
C ALA A 10 -7.55 53.52 -17.66
N PHE A 11 -8.40 52.57 -17.28
CA PHE A 11 -8.01 51.41 -16.50
C PHE A 11 -7.11 50.53 -17.37
N LEU A 12 -5.81 50.52 -17.08
CA LEU A 12 -4.88 49.51 -17.57
C LEU A 12 -5.23 48.19 -16.88
N ALA A 13 -5.96 47.32 -17.57
CA ALA A 13 -6.10 45.93 -17.17
C ALA A 13 -4.74 45.26 -17.32
N SER A 14 -4.04 45.05 -16.20
CA SER A 14 -2.89 44.15 -16.16
C SER A 14 -3.37 42.75 -16.54
N VAL A 15 -3.00 42.32 -17.74
CA VAL A 15 -3.14 40.92 -18.16
C VAL A 15 -2.19 40.11 -17.30
N CYS A 16 -2.72 39.46 -16.27
CA CYS A 16 -1.99 38.46 -15.50
C CYS A 16 -1.75 37.26 -16.44
N THR A 17 -0.54 37.13 -16.97
CA THR A 17 -0.12 35.95 -17.73
C THR A 17 -0.16 34.75 -16.79
N ALA A 18 -1.18 33.92 -16.92
CA ALA A 18 -1.26 32.63 -16.25
C ALA A 18 -0.10 31.75 -16.75
N GLN A 19 0.95 31.57 -15.93
CA GLN A 19 2.06 30.70 -16.26
C GLN A 19 1.59 29.25 -16.28
N SER A 20 1.45 28.66 -17.47
CA SER A 20 1.18 27.22 -17.63
C SER A 20 2.23 26.40 -16.87
N VAL A 21 1.79 25.66 -15.84
CA VAL A 21 2.67 24.77 -15.09
C VAL A 21 2.74 23.44 -15.83
N THR A 22 3.95 22.96 -16.11
CA THR A 22 4.14 21.70 -16.85
C THR A 22 4.68 20.63 -15.91
N LEU A 23 3.90 19.57 -15.73
CA LEU A 23 4.33 18.36 -15.05
C LEU A 23 5.28 17.59 -15.96
N PRO A 24 6.49 17.22 -15.50
CA PRO A 24 7.44 16.49 -16.31
C PRO A 24 6.97 15.06 -16.61
N ALA A 25 7.50 14.48 -17.68
CA ALA A 25 7.36 13.05 -17.92
C ALA A 25 8.10 12.25 -16.84
N GLY A 26 7.60 11.06 -16.51
CA GLY A 26 8.12 10.22 -15.44
C GLY A 26 7.54 10.52 -14.05
N THR A 27 6.67 11.53 -13.91
CA THR A 27 6.01 11.82 -12.62
C THR A 27 5.10 10.65 -12.21
N PRO A 28 5.25 10.10 -10.99
CA PRO A 28 4.42 9.02 -10.49
C PRO A 28 3.05 9.53 -10.02
N PHE A 29 2.01 8.86 -10.48
CA PHE A 29 0.60 9.09 -10.15
C PHE A 29 0.06 7.90 -9.37
N PRO A 30 0.13 7.94 -8.02
CA PRO A 30 -0.51 6.95 -7.17
C PRO A 30 -2.02 7.23 -7.11
N VAL A 31 -2.81 6.37 -7.74
CA VAL A 31 -4.25 6.51 -7.88
C VAL A 31 -4.98 5.33 -7.25
N GLN A 32 -6.14 5.58 -6.65
CA GLN A 32 -6.94 4.60 -5.93
C GLN A 32 -8.41 4.65 -6.35
N ILE A 33 -9.03 3.49 -6.57
CA ILE A 33 -10.48 3.43 -6.78
C ILE A 33 -11.23 3.44 -5.45
N GLU A 34 -12.34 4.18 -5.39
CA GLU A 34 -13.18 4.23 -4.20
C GLU A 34 -14.09 2.98 -4.11
N ASP A 35 -14.71 2.61 -5.22
CA ASP A 35 -15.68 1.51 -5.31
C ASP A 35 -15.11 0.24 -5.94
N HIS A 36 -15.86 -0.85 -5.82
CA HIS A 36 -15.55 -2.09 -6.52
C HIS A 36 -15.90 -1.96 -8.01
N LEU A 37 -15.07 -2.54 -8.87
CA LEU A 37 -15.31 -2.55 -10.32
C LEU A 37 -15.40 -3.99 -10.83
N PRO A 38 -16.24 -4.29 -11.85
CA PRO A 38 -16.28 -5.62 -12.42
C PRO A 38 -14.95 -5.94 -13.13
N MET A 39 -14.51 -7.20 -13.02
CA MET A 39 -13.28 -7.66 -13.68
C MET A 39 -13.51 -7.90 -15.18
N ARG A 40 -13.59 -6.83 -15.98
CA ARG A 40 -13.91 -6.86 -17.41
C ARG A 40 -13.02 -5.90 -18.21
N VAL A 41 -12.71 -6.27 -19.45
CA VAL A 41 -12.01 -5.38 -20.41
C VAL A 41 -12.97 -4.28 -20.86
N GLY A 42 -12.45 -3.07 -21.05
CA GLY A 42 -13.23 -1.89 -21.41
C GLY A 42 -13.98 -1.25 -20.24
N GLN A 43 -13.86 -1.79 -19.03
CA GLN A 43 -14.48 -1.22 -17.85
C GLN A 43 -13.89 0.18 -17.58
N PRO A 44 -14.71 1.25 -17.51
CA PRO A 44 -14.23 2.56 -17.11
C PRO A 44 -13.81 2.55 -15.64
N ILE A 45 -12.74 3.27 -15.35
CA ILE A 45 -12.14 3.41 -14.03
C ILE A 45 -12.19 4.89 -13.68
N ARG A 46 -12.84 5.19 -12.56
CA ARG A 46 -12.75 6.49 -11.88
C ARG A 46 -11.92 6.27 -10.63
N ALA A 47 -10.72 6.82 -10.62
CA ALA A 47 -9.81 6.74 -9.48
C ALA A 47 -9.55 8.14 -8.93
N GLU A 48 -9.05 8.19 -7.71
CA GLU A 48 -8.66 9.41 -7.01
C GLU A 48 -7.18 9.38 -6.73
N LEU A 49 -6.53 10.52 -6.84
CA LEU A 49 -5.12 10.68 -6.50
C LEU A 49 -4.91 10.52 -4.98
N ILE A 50 -3.99 9.67 -4.57
CA ILE A 50 -3.73 9.37 -3.15
C ILE A 50 -2.94 10.49 -2.47
N TYR A 51 -1.93 11.01 -3.17
CA TYR A 51 -1.01 12.03 -2.65
C TYR A 51 -1.02 13.26 -3.54
N PRO A 52 -0.89 14.48 -2.97
CA PRO A 52 -0.71 15.68 -3.78
C PRO A 52 0.57 15.57 -4.62
N ILE A 53 0.56 16.19 -5.80
CA ILE A 53 1.71 16.29 -6.69
C ILE A 53 2.15 17.76 -6.75
N TYR A 54 3.44 17.97 -6.56
CA TYR A 54 4.07 19.28 -6.57
C TYR A 54 4.89 19.45 -7.86
N VAL A 55 5.14 20.71 -8.23
CA VAL A 55 6.15 21.12 -9.22
C VAL A 55 6.69 22.46 -8.76
N ASP A 56 8.01 22.62 -8.77
CA ASP A 56 8.69 23.86 -8.34
C ASP A 56 8.21 24.34 -6.96
N GLU A 57 8.03 23.38 -6.03
CA GLU A 57 7.55 23.58 -4.65
C GLU A 57 6.09 24.05 -4.51
N THR A 58 5.37 24.16 -5.62
CA THR A 58 3.94 24.53 -5.64
C THR A 58 3.07 23.30 -5.84
N GLU A 59 1.98 23.21 -5.07
CA GLU A 59 1.01 22.13 -5.25
C GLU A 59 0.25 22.34 -6.55
N VAL A 60 0.39 21.40 -7.48
CA VAL A 60 -0.19 21.51 -8.82
C VAL A 60 -1.45 20.65 -8.94
N LEU A 61 -1.42 19.44 -8.36
CA LEU A 61 -2.58 18.56 -8.31
C LEU A 61 -2.83 18.14 -6.87
N PRO A 62 -3.99 18.52 -6.29
CA PRO A 62 -4.30 18.14 -4.93
C PRO A 62 -4.61 16.66 -4.79
N ALA A 63 -4.46 16.14 -3.58
CA ALA A 63 -4.98 14.81 -3.25
C ALA A 63 -6.49 14.75 -3.55
N LYS A 64 -6.97 13.57 -3.92
CA LYS A 64 -8.34 13.28 -4.37
C LYS A 64 -8.74 13.89 -5.71
N THR A 65 -7.78 14.45 -6.46
CA THR A 65 -8.02 14.78 -7.88
C THR A 65 -8.48 13.53 -8.63
N ILE A 66 -9.52 13.66 -9.43
CA ILE A 66 -10.12 12.53 -10.13
C ILE A 66 -9.29 12.20 -11.37
N VAL A 67 -8.88 10.94 -11.49
CA VAL A 67 -8.15 10.40 -12.64
C VAL A 67 -9.02 9.33 -13.29
N SER A 68 -9.32 9.53 -14.58
CA SER A 68 -10.15 8.61 -15.35
C SER A 68 -9.30 7.72 -16.25
N GLY A 69 -9.73 6.48 -16.40
CA GLY A 69 -9.03 5.47 -17.19
C GLY A 69 -9.92 4.31 -17.58
N THR A 70 -9.32 3.26 -18.12
CA THR A 70 -10.02 2.04 -18.54
C THR A 70 -9.18 0.79 -18.29
N VAL A 71 -9.87 -0.34 -18.12
CA VAL A 71 -9.23 -1.66 -18.13
C VAL A 71 -8.93 -2.06 -19.56
N VAL A 72 -7.68 -1.96 -19.98
CA VAL A 72 -7.24 -2.28 -21.35
C VAL A 72 -7.06 -3.79 -21.59
N GLY A 73 -6.89 -4.58 -20.53
CA GLY A 73 -6.68 -6.02 -20.66
C GLY A 73 -6.78 -6.77 -19.34
N LEU A 74 -6.78 -8.10 -19.40
CA LEU A 74 -6.82 -8.97 -18.22
C LEU A 74 -5.75 -10.07 -18.36
N ARG A 75 -4.77 -10.10 -17.46
CA ARG A 75 -3.72 -11.14 -17.41
C ARG A 75 -4.12 -12.29 -16.51
N ALA A 76 -3.63 -13.50 -16.79
CA ALA A 76 -3.90 -14.66 -15.94
C ALA A 76 -3.08 -14.63 -14.64
N ASN A 77 -3.73 -14.78 -13.47
CA ASN A 77 -3.03 -14.92 -12.20
C ASN A 77 -2.75 -16.41 -11.90
N HIS A 78 -1.71 -16.98 -12.51
CA HIS A 78 -1.43 -18.42 -12.39
C HIS A 78 -1.19 -18.86 -10.94
N SER A 79 -0.41 -18.09 -10.18
CA SER A 79 -0.09 -18.39 -8.78
C SER A 79 -1.34 -18.42 -7.89
N ARG A 80 -2.25 -17.46 -8.06
CA ARG A 80 -3.54 -17.43 -7.34
C ARG A 80 -4.43 -18.58 -7.76
N ARG A 81 -4.51 -18.92 -9.06
CA ARG A 81 -5.31 -20.06 -9.55
C ARG A 81 -4.85 -21.39 -8.97
N VAL A 82 -3.55 -21.66 -8.93
CA VAL A 82 -3.01 -22.90 -8.33
C VAL A 82 -3.38 -22.97 -6.85
N THR A 83 -3.20 -21.88 -6.10
CA THR A 83 -3.53 -21.85 -4.67
C THR A 83 -5.04 -21.98 -4.42
N ALA A 84 -5.88 -21.35 -5.25
CA ALA A 84 -7.33 -21.41 -5.15
C ALA A 84 -7.88 -22.81 -5.44
N ARG A 85 -7.32 -23.51 -6.43
CA ARG A 85 -7.71 -24.89 -6.77
C ARG A 85 -7.48 -25.88 -5.63
N LEU A 86 -6.44 -25.67 -4.80
CA LEU A 86 -6.23 -26.47 -3.59
C LEU A 86 -7.37 -26.27 -2.58
N ARG A 87 -8.05 -25.12 -2.62
CA ARG A 87 -9.24 -24.85 -1.82
C ARG A 87 -10.52 -25.06 -2.63
N GLY A 88 -10.40 -25.71 -3.79
CA GLY A 88 -11.40 -25.97 -4.85
C GLY A 88 -12.29 -24.79 -5.20
N ASP A 89 -11.67 -23.62 -5.21
CA ASP A 89 -12.10 -22.47 -5.97
C ASP A 89 -11.40 -22.53 -7.34
N PHE A 90 -12.21 -22.77 -8.38
CA PHE A 90 -11.80 -22.92 -9.77
C PHE A 90 -11.99 -21.63 -10.57
N THR A 91 -12.30 -20.52 -9.90
CA THR A 91 -12.46 -19.21 -10.51
C THR A 91 -11.21 -18.85 -11.34
N PRO A 92 -11.37 -18.42 -12.61
CA PRO A 92 -10.23 -18.15 -13.49
C PRO A 92 -9.58 -16.80 -13.16
N PHE A 93 -8.91 -16.69 -12.00
CA PHE A 93 -8.39 -15.43 -11.46
C PHE A 93 -7.57 -14.63 -12.47
N ARG A 94 -7.89 -13.34 -12.61
CA ARG A 94 -7.23 -12.41 -13.53
C ARG A 94 -6.65 -11.20 -12.78
N ILE A 95 -5.67 -10.57 -13.40
CA ILE A 95 -5.03 -9.33 -12.97
C ILE A 95 -5.46 -8.26 -13.98
N PRO A 96 -6.12 -7.18 -13.55
CA PRO A 96 -6.52 -6.10 -14.46
C PRO A 96 -5.29 -5.33 -14.94
N VAL A 97 -5.23 -5.09 -16.24
CA VAL A 97 -4.27 -4.18 -16.87
C VAL A 97 -5.02 -2.87 -17.10
N VAL A 98 -4.60 -1.81 -16.42
CA VAL A 98 -5.28 -0.51 -16.43
C VAL A 98 -4.43 0.53 -17.12
N ARG A 99 -5.09 1.51 -17.75
CA ARG A 99 -4.46 2.71 -18.31
C ARG A 99 -5.30 3.92 -17.95
N PHE A 100 -4.66 4.98 -17.49
CA PHE A 100 -5.31 6.26 -17.21
C PHE A 100 -5.09 7.22 -18.37
N THR A 101 -6.14 7.95 -18.74
CA THR A 101 -6.21 8.74 -19.97
C THR A 101 -6.55 10.21 -19.75
N SER A 102 -7.08 10.56 -18.59
CA SER A 102 -7.40 11.96 -18.28
C SER A 102 -7.41 12.24 -16.78
N VAL A 103 -7.17 13.50 -16.44
CA VAL A 103 -7.29 14.06 -15.09
C VAL A 103 -8.37 15.13 -15.12
N THR A 104 -9.26 15.13 -14.15
CA THR A 104 -10.26 16.17 -13.95
C THR A 104 -9.82 17.04 -12.79
N LEU A 105 -9.52 18.31 -13.07
CA LEU A 105 -9.09 19.30 -12.10
C LEU A 105 -10.27 19.76 -11.21
N ALA A 106 -9.96 20.52 -10.16
CA ALA A 106 -10.95 21.03 -9.19
C ALA A 106 -12.04 21.92 -9.83
N ASP A 107 -11.72 22.57 -10.95
CA ASP A 107 -12.62 23.40 -11.76
C ASP A 107 -13.54 22.60 -12.69
N GLY A 108 -13.38 21.27 -12.73
CA GLY A 108 -14.08 20.39 -13.64
C GLY A 108 -13.46 20.28 -15.03
N THR A 109 -12.39 21.02 -15.31
CA THR A 109 -11.65 20.93 -16.58
C THR A 109 -10.96 19.58 -16.67
N THR A 110 -11.15 18.89 -17.78
CA THR A 110 -10.53 17.58 -18.03
C THR A 110 -9.33 17.75 -18.96
N VAL A 111 -8.15 17.38 -18.46
CA VAL A 111 -6.89 17.45 -19.21
C VAL A 111 -6.47 16.04 -19.62
N PRO A 112 -6.04 15.81 -20.87
CA PRO A 112 -5.58 14.50 -21.32
C PRO A 112 -4.31 14.08 -20.58
N LEU A 113 -4.26 12.84 -20.11
CA LEU A 113 -3.12 12.26 -19.39
C LEU A 113 -2.66 11.03 -20.15
N VAL A 114 -1.39 10.99 -20.56
CA VAL A 114 -0.82 9.80 -21.21
C VAL A 114 0.00 9.04 -20.18
N THR A 115 -0.49 7.84 -19.80
CA THR A 115 0.20 6.97 -18.83
C THR A 115 0.61 5.63 -19.44
N GLY A 116 1.63 5.02 -18.81
CA GLY A 116 1.92 3.60 -19.00
C GLY A 116 0.78 2.69 -18.53
N VAL A 117 0.89 1.40 -18.82
CA VAL A 117 -0.06 0.40 -18.31
C VAL A 117 0.38 -0.07 -16.92
N ALA A 118 -0.55 -0.19 -15.99
CA ALA A 118 -0.29 -0.79 -14.67
C ALA A 118 -1.00 -2.14 -14.53
N THR A 119 -0.29 -3.12 -13.95
CA THR A 119 -0.82 -4.46 -13.66
C THR A 119 -0.87 -4.79 -12.18
N ASP A 120 -0.17 -4.02 -11.34
CA ASP A 120 0.07 -4.39 -9.94
C ASP A 120 -0.95 -3.75 -8.99
N GLY A 121 -2.20 -3.74 -9.44
CA GLY A 121 -3.33 -3.20 -8.69
C GLY A 121 -3.51 -3.93 -7.38
N ALA A 122 -3.26 -3.22 -6.29
CA ALA A 122 -3.52 -3.72 -4.96
C ALA A 122 -3.85 -2.57 -4.02
N PRO A 123 -4.66 -2.79 -2.99
CA PRO A 123 -4.83 -1.80 -1.95
C PRO A 123 -3.49 -1.43 -1.33
N ILE A 124 -3.07 -0.19 -1.54
CA ILE A 124 -1.88 0.36 -0.93
C ILE A 124 -2.27 0.84 0.46
N TYR A 125 -1.55 0.37 1.46
CA TYR A 125 -1.63 0.92 2.79
C TYR A 125 -0.23 1.21 3.30
N ARG A 126 -0.16 2.23 4.15
CA ARG A 126 1.06 2.61 4.83
C ARG A 126 1.39 1.60 5.93
N LEU A 127 2.47 0.86 5.74
CA LEU A 127 3.10 0.09 6.80
C LEU A 127 3.76 1.07 7.76
N VAL A 128 3.44 0.95 9.04
CA VAL A 128 4.07 1.74 10.12
C VAL A 128 4.59 0.76 11.16
N ALA A 129 5.78 1.04 11.71
CA ALA A 129 6.34 0.24 12.79
C ALA A 129 5.40 0.28 14.01
N PRO A 130 4.97 -0.88 14.54
CA PRO A 130 4.15 -0.91 15.76
C PRO A 130 4.99 -0.44 16.97
N PRO A 131 4.36 0.17 17.99
CA PRO A 131 5.07 0.57 19.20
C PRO A 131 5.71 -0.64 19.90
N PRO A 132 6.83 -0.45 20.62
CA PRO A 132 7.53 -1.54 21.30
C PRO A 132 6.60 -2.21 22.32
N ARG A 133 6.26 -3.49 22.08
CA ARG A 133 5.38 -4.26 22.96
C ARG A 133 6.19 -4.98 24.03
N LYS A 134 5.78 -4.83 25.30
CA LYS A 134 6.34 -5.58 26.44
C LYS A 134 5.62 -6.93 26.56
N GLY A 135 6.37 -8.03 26.68
CA GLY A 135 5.83 -9.38 26.93
C GLY A 135 6.62 -10.50 26.25
N GLY A 136 6.57 -11.71 26.80
CA GLY A 136 7.27 -12.89 26.27
C GLY A 136 6.65 -13.46 24.98
N PHE A 137 7.46 -14.15 24.17
CA PHE A 137 7.10 -14.69 22.85
C PHE A 137 5.80 -15.52 22.82
N VAL A 138 5.53 -16.28 23.88
CA VAL A 138 4.34 -17.16 23.97
C VAL A 138 3.04 -16.37 24.12
N HIS A 139 3.01 -15.34 24.97
CA HIS A 139 1.82 -14.47 25.12
C HIS A 139 1.55 -13.68 23.84
N GLN A 140 2.60 -13.22 23.16
CA GLN A 140 2.47 -12.53 21.87
C GLN A 140 1.85 -13.43 20.79
N GLN A 141 2.19 -14.71 20.75
CA GLN A 141 1.57 -15.66 19.82
C GLN A 141 0.10 -15.93 20.15
N TRP A 142 -0.25 -16.02 21.43
CA TRP A 142 -1.64 -16.17 21.87
C TRP A 142 -2.48 -14.94 21.51
N ASP A 143 -1.99 -13.74 21.82
CA ASP A 143 -2.67 -12.48 21.52
C ASP A 143 -2.87 -12.28 20.02
N ASN A 144 -1.85 -12.59 19.21
CA ASN A 144 -1.97 -12.53 17.74
C ASN A 144 -3.04 -13.52 17.22
N GLY A 145 -3.09 -14.74 17.77
CA GLY A 145 -4.11 -15.74 17.42
C GLY A 145 -5.52 -15.28 17.79
N VAL A 146 -5.70 -14.68 18.97
CA VAL A 146 -6.98 -14.12 19.42
C VAL A 146 -7.41 -12.93 18.56
N GLN A 147 -6.49 -12.07 18.15
CA GLN A 147 -6.80 -10.94 17.26
C GLN A 147 -7.20 -11.40 15.85
N ILE A 148 -6.53 -12.40 15.29
CA ILE A 148 -6.93 -13.01 14.00
C ILE A 148 -8.35 -13.59 14.09
N LEU A 149 -8.72 -14.18 15.24
CA LEU A 149 -10.06 -14.70 15.46
C LEU A 149 -11.10 -13.57 15.53
N LYS A 150 -10.78 -12.45 16.22
CA LYS A 150 -11.64 -11.26 16.28
C LYS A 150 -11.81 -10.59 14.92
N ASP A 151 -10.73 -10.44 14.14
CA ASP A 151 -10.75 -9.87 12.79
C ASP A 151 -11.61 -10.70 11.83
N LYS A 152 -11.64 -12.02 12.01
CA LYS A 152 -12.50 -12.92 11.25
C LYS A 152 -13.96 -12.88 11.70
N LEU A 153 -14.24 -12.65 12.99
CA LEU A 153 -15.60 -12.41 13.47
C LEU A 153 -16.15 -11.05 13.02
N ALA A 154 -15.28 -10.09 12.66
CA ALA A 154 -15.66 -8.79 12.11
C ALA A 154 -16.28 -8.87 10.69
N ILE A 155 -16.38 -10.06 10.08
CA ILE A 155 -17.19 -10.30 8.87
C ILE A 155 -18.68 -10.00 9.14
N ILE A 156 -19.14 -10.18 10.39
CA ILE A 156 -20.55 -10.00 10.79
C ILE A 156 -20.78 -8.63 11.46
N THR A 157 -19.75 -8.02 12.06
CA THR A 157 -19.91 -6.83 12.92
C THR A 157 -19.18 -5.56 12.47
N GLY A 158 -18.27 -5.62 11.48
CA GLY A 158 -17.49 -4.47 11.02
C GLY A 158 -18.22 -3.50 10.05
N PRO A 159 -17.54 -2.44 9.56
CA PRO A 159 -18.05 -1.60 8.48
C PRO A 159 -18.19 -2.41 7.17
N ASP A 160 -19.15 -2.05 6.31
CA ASP A 160 -19.50 -2.74 5.05
C ASP A 160 -19.92 -4.21 5.19
N LYS A 161 -20.76 -4.52 6.19
CA LYS A 161 -21.22 -5.88 6.53
C LYS A 161 -21.80 -6.65 5.33
N GLY A 162 -22.67 -5.98 4.55
CA GLY A 162 -23.34 -6.62 3.41
C GLY A 162 -22.37 -7.08 2.34
N ASP A 163 -21.39 -6.25 1.99
CA ASP A 163 -20.37 -6.58 1.00
C ASP A 163 -19.43 -7.70 1.51
N ARG A 164 -19.02 -7.64 2.79
CA ARG A 164 -18.18 -8.67 3.40
C ARG A 164 -18.89 -10.02 3.48
N LEU A 165 -20.17 -10.05 3.81
CA LEU A 165 -20.97 -11.27 3.85
C LEU A 165 -21.18 -11.83 2.44
N THR A 166 -21.49 -10.97 1.46
CA THR A 166 -21.62 -11.38 0.06
C THR A 166 -20.33 -11.99 -0.46
N GLN A 167 -19.19 -11.34 -0.18
CA GLN A 167 -17.87 -11.86 -0.53
C GLN A 167 -17.58 -13.18 0.17
N PHE A 168 -17.93 -13.30 1.45
CA PHE A 168 -17.79 -14.55 2.18
C PHE A 168 -18.58 -15.68 1.52
N LEU A 169 -19.84 -15.43 1.13
CA LEU A 169 -20.69 -16.41 0.42
C LEU A 169 -20.11 -16.77 -0.95
N TYR A 170 -19.64 -15.80 -1.73
CA TYR A 170 -19.00 -16.07 -3.03
C TYR A 170 -17.73 -16.91 -2.89
N THR A 171 -16.92 -16.68 -1.86
CA THR A 171 -15.73 -17.50 -1.63
C THR A 171 -16.04 -18.95 -1.25
N GLN A 172 -17.30 -19.29 -0.96
CA GLN A 172 -17.73 -20.67 -0.75
C GLN A 172 -18.09 -21.40 -2.04
N LEU A 173 -18.30 -20.67 -3.13
CA LEU A 173 -18.68 -21.26 -4.42
C LEU A 173 -17.43 -21.71 -5.18
N PRO A 174 -17.47 -22.89 -5.86
CA PRO A 174 -16.37 -23.33 -6.70
C PRO A 174 -16.05 -22.37 -7.86
N TYR A 175 -17.04 -21.58 -8.29
CA TYR A 175 -16.90 -20.54 -9.28
C TYR A 175 -17.66 -19.31 -8.81
N HIS A 176 -16.99 -18.16 -8.79
CA HIS A 176 -17.63 -16.90 -8.44
C HIS A 176 -17.21 -15.75 -9.36
N PRO A 177 -18.05 -14.70 -9.49
CA PRO A 177 -17.68 -13.49 -10.19
C PRO A 177 -16.42 -12.86 -9.61
N GLN A 178 -15.58 -12.30 -10.49
CA GLN A 178 -14.41 -11.54 -10.09
C GLN A 178 -14.71 -10.05 -10.13
N ARG A 179 -14.14 -9.34 -9.16
CA ARG A 179 -14.18 -7.89 -9.06
C ARG A 179 -12.79 -7.35 -8.73
N ILE A 180 -12.55 -6.12 -9.14
CA ILE A 180 -11.47 -5.30 -8.63
C ILE A 180 -11.99 -4.76 -7.30
N GLU A 181 -11.28 -5.07 -6.22
CA GLU A 181 -11.73 -4.69 -4.87
C GLU A 181 -11.66 -3.18 -4.70
N LYS A 182 -12.58 -2.63 -3.91
CA LYS A 182 -12.51 -1.23 -3.49
C LYS A 182 -11.15 -0.89 -2.88
N LYS A 183 -10.75 0.37 -2.96
CA LYS A 183 -9.45 0.85 -2.45
C LYS A 183 -8.24 0.23 -3.15
N THR A 184 -8.42 -0.48 -4.27
CA THR A 184 -7.29 -0.93 -5.10
C THR A 184 -6.57 0.30 -5.64
N ALA A 185 -5.25 0.32 -5.49
CA ALA A 185 -4.41 1.41 -5.95
C ALA A 185 -3.40 0.92 -6.97
N TRP A 186 -2.99 1.83 -7.84
CA TRP A 186 -1.94 1.66 -8.83
C TRP A 186 -1.05 2.90 -8.80
N THR A 187 0.25 2.69 -8.98
CA THR A 187 1.16 3.79 -9.32
C THR A 187 1.46 3.71 -10.81
N VAL A 188 1.16 4.77 -11.54
CA VAL A 188 1.45 4.90 -12.97
C VAL A 188 2.37 6.08 -13.21
N GLU A 189 3.31 5.97 -14.13
CA GLU A 189 4.14 7.10 -14.54
C GLU A 189 3.51 7.82 -15.74
N THR A 190 3.64 9.14 -15.74
CA THR A 190 3.25 9.97 -16.89
C THR A 190 4.27 9.76 -18.01
N SER A 191 3.81 9.43 -19.22
CA SER A 191 4.69 9.18 -20.37
C SER A 191 5.06 10.46 -21.12
N GLU A 192 4.21 11.48 -21.08
CA GLU A 192 4.40 12.76 -21.77
C GLU A 192 4.23 13.92 -20.78
N PRO A 193 4.91 15.06 -20.95
CA PRO A 193 4.71 16.22 -20.09
C PRO A 193 3.25 16.69 -20.12
N LEU A 194 2.67 16.95 -18.95
CA LEU A 194 1.29 17.39 -18.80
C LEU A 194 1.25 18.89 -18.50
N SER A 195 0.78 19.70 -19.45
CA SER A 195 0.61 21.14 -19.25
C SER A 195 -0.74 21.43 -18.60
N LEU A 196 -0.70 22.13 -17.47
CA LEU A 196 -1.86 22.56 -16.72
C LEU A 196 -1.99 24.08 -16.81
N SER A 197 -3.17 24.55 -17.21
CA SER A 197 -3.48 25.99 -17.25
C SER A 197 -3.91 26.48 -15.85
N PRO A 198 -3.32 27.54 -15.29
CA PRO A 198 -3.60 28.02 -13.92
C PRO A 198 -4.98 28.63 -13.68
N GLN A 199 -5.92 28.53 -14.62
CA GLN A 199 -7.12 29.34 -14.60
C GLN A 199 -8.24 28.69 -13.78
N ALA A 200 -7.97 28.36 -12.52
CA ALA A 200 -8.94 28.17 -11.44
C ALA A 200 -8.27 27.81 -10.11
N VAL A 201 -7.47 28.72 -9.58
CA VAL A 201 -7.30 28.83 -8.11
C VAL A 201 -7.90 30.17 -7.70
N GLU A 202 -9.19 30.36 -7.97
CA GLU A 202 -10.00 31.31 -7.20
C GLU A 202 -10.47 30.56 -5.97
N THR A 203 -9.57 30.47 -4.99
CA THR A 203 -9.97 30.13 -3.63
C THR A 203 -10.84 31.28 -3.13
N ASP A 204 -12.13 31.02 -2.95
CA ASP A 204 -13.05 31.86 -2.20
C ASP A 204 -12.37 32.28 -0.89
N ALA A 205 -11.95 33.53 -0.81
CA ALA A 205 -11.32 34.14 0.35
C ALA A 205 -12.36 34.44 1.43
N THR A 206 -13.09 33.42 1.88
CA THR A 206 -13.93 33.46 3.10
C THR A 206 -14.20 32.10 3.74
N ALA A 207 -13.64 31.00 3.22
CA ALA A 207 -13.61 29.75 3.97
C ALA A 207 -12.40 29.73 4.91
N GLN A 208 -12.66 29.98 6.20
CA GLN A 208 -11.69 29.72 7.26
C GLN A 208 -11.10 28.31 7.09
N PRO A 209 -9.77 28.14 7.20
CA PRO A 209 -9.17 26.83 7.11
C PRO A 209 -9.69 25.97 8.26
N VAL A 210 -10.49 24.96 7.93
CA VAL A 210 -10.69 23.84 8.83
C VAL A 210 -9.32 23.18 8.97
N ALA A 211 -8.67 23.47 10.09
CA ALA A 211 -7.47 22.83 10.52
C ALA A 211 -7.73 21.32 10.59
N ILE A 212 -7.37 20.61 9.52
CA ILE A 212 -6.97 19.22 9.66
C ILE A 212 -5.62 19.32 10.34
N THR A 213 -5.61 19.25 11.66
CA THR A 213 -4.39 19.17 12.46
C THR A 213 -3.50 18.10 11.82
N PRO A 214 -2.37 18.47 11.18
CA PRO A 214 -1.31 17.50 11.02
C PRO A 214 -0.91 17.15 12.45
N ALA A 215 -0.94 15.86 12.79
CA ALA A 215 -0.33 15.42 14.03
C ALA A 215 1.03 16.10 14.14
N SER A 216 1.18 16.95 15.18
CA SER A 216 2.34 17.80 15.35
C SER A 216 3.59 16.94 15.24
N SER A 217 4.31 17.08 14.13
CA SER A 217 5.65 16.52 14.01
C SER A 217 6.63 17.51 14.61
N GLN A 218 6.43 17.85 15.90
CA GLN A 218 7.52 18.32 16.75
C GLN A 218 8.28 17.09 17.22
N VAL A 219 9.15 16.59 16.35
CA VAL A 219 10.39 15.96 16.79
C VAL A 219 11.45 17.05 16.61
N ASP A 220 12.34 17.23 17.59
CA ASP A 220 13.39 18.25 17.68
C ASP A 220 13.80 18.89 16.34
N SER A 221 14.04 20.21 16.32
CA SER A 221 14.32 21.12 15.18
C SER A 221 15.39 20.70 14.15
N LYS A 222 15.92 19.48 14.26
CA LYS A 222 16.85 18.82 13.35
C LYS A 222 16.31 17.53 12.71
N THR A 223 15.11 17.04 13.04
CA THR A 223 14.60 15.75 12.53
C THR A 223 13.49 15.99 11.51
N TRP A 224 13.70 15.63 10.24
CA TRP A 224 12.67 15.79 9.20
C TRP A 224 12.05 14.43 8.82
N ILE A 225 10.73 14.42 8.61
CA ILE A 225 10.02 13.28 8.04
C ILE A 225 9.90 13.54 6.54
N ILE A 226 10.60 12.74 5.74
CA ILE A 226 10.65 12.88 4.28
C ILE A 226 9.76 11.83 3.64
N GLN A 227 8.85 12.27 2.77
CA GLN A 227 8.12 11.39 1.87
C GLN A 227 8.84 11.35 0.52
N ALA A 228 9.21 10.15 0.06
CA ALA A 228 9.98 9.97 -1.16
C ALA A 228 9.46 8.80 -2.00
N TYR A 229 9.61 8.89 -3.33
CA TYR A 229 9.37 7.81 -4.26
C TYR A 229 10.63 6.98 -4.48
N LEU A 230 10.51 5.67 -4.32
CA LEU A 230 11.61 4.74 -4.58
C LEU A 230 11.92 4.67 -6.08
N GLY A 231 13.16 4.98 -6.48
CA GLY A 231 13.53 5.05 -7.90
C GLY A 231 13.62 3.70 -8.61
N ASP A 232 14.10 2.66 -7.90
CA ASP A 232 14.26 1.30 -8.43
C ASP A 232 13.46 0.28 -7.63
N SER A 233 12.91 -0.74 -8.30
CA SER A 233 12.24 -1.83 -7.60
C SER A 233 13.22 -2.58 -6.69
N LEU A 234 12.81 -2.85 -5.44
CA LEU A 234 13.60 -3.62 -4.48
C LEU A 234 12.94 -4.95 -4.15
N SER A 235 13.75 -6.00 -4.02
CA SER A 235 13.28 -7.32 -3.64
C SER A 235 14.28 -8.03 -2.74
N SER A 236 13.78 -8.70 -1.71
CA SER A 236 14.61 -9.58 -0.88
C SER A 236 15.25 -10.74 -1.67
N ALA A 237 14.74 -11.06 -2.87
CA ALA A 237 15.26 -12.13 -3.70
C ALA A 237 16.29 -11.70 -4.74
N THR A 238 16.14 -10.51 -5.34
CA THR A 238 16.99 -10.06 -6.44
C THR A 238 17.96 -8.96 -6.04
N SER A 239 17.66 -8.19 -4.99
CA SER A 239 18.54 -7.13 -4.51
C SER A 239 19.76 -7.69 -3.78
N LYS A 240 20.88 -6.97 -3.86
CA LYS A 240 22.16 -7.38 -3.25
C LYS A 240 22.51 -6.47 -2.08
N SER A 241 23.14 -7.01 -1.03
CA SER A 241 23.73 -6.17 0.03
C SER A 241 24.83 -5.28 -0.58
N GLY A 242 24.83 -4.01 -0.22
CA GLY A 242 25.68 -2.96 -0.81
C GLY A 242 25.13 -2.37 -2.11
N GLN A 243 24.02 -2.88 -2.66
CA GLN A 243 23.38 -2.27 -3.83
C GLN A 243 22.93 -0.85 -3.50
N GLU A 244 23.35 0.10 -4.33
CA GLU A 244 22.93 1.49 -4.23
C GLU A 244 21.45 1.62 -4.54
N ILE A 245 20.75 2.44 -3.75
CA ILE A 245 19.33 2.73 -3.94
C ILE A 245 19.13 4.24 -3.93
N ARG A 246 18.18 4.69 -4.76
CA ARG A 246 17.85 6.10 -4.92
C ARG A 246 16.37 6.30 -4.65
N ALA A 247 16.03 7.37 -3.97
CA ALA A 247 14.65 7.80 -3.77
C ALA A 247 14.54 9.30 -4.02
N THR A 248 13.48 9.72 -4.68
CA THR A 248 13.24 11.13 -5.02
C THR A 248 12.23 11.72 -4.05
N VAL A 249 12.56 12.85 -3.42
CA VAL A 249 11.67 13.55 -2.50
C VAL A 249 10.42 14.01 -3.25
N ALA A 250 9.27 13.71 -2.67
CA ALA A 250 7.99 13.86 -3.34
C ALA A 250 7.15 15.05 -2.85
N GLU A 251 7.53 15.63 -1.71
CA GLU A 251 6.89 16.80 -1.13
C GLU A 251 7.97 17.74 -0.59
N PRO A 252 7.82 19.06 -0.77
CA PRO A 252 8.65 20.04 -0.08
C PRO A 252 8.54 19.89 1.43
N ILE A 253 9.65 20.06 2.12
CA ILE A 253 9.67 20.16 3.59
C ILE A 253 10.10 21.56 3.96
N TYR A 254 9.26 22.22 4.76
CA TYR A 254 9.51 23.56 5.27
C TYR A 254 10.03 23.50 6.70
N ASN A 255 10.98 24.38 7.01
CA ASN A 255 11.43 24.66 8.37
C ASN A 255 10.36 25.48 9.13
N PRO A 256 10.46 25.58 10.47
CA PRO A 256 9.56 26.41 11.27
C PRO A 256 9.53 27.90 10.87
N ASP A 257 10.59 28.38 10.20
CA ASP A 257 10.71 29.73 9.66
C ASP A 257 10.13 29.88 8.23
N HIS A 258 9.39 28.87 7.74
CA HIS A 258 8.85 28.78 6.38
C HIS A 258 9.90 28.77 5.25
N THR A 259 11.18 28.57 5.56
CA THR A 259 12.20 28.32 4.54
C THR A 259 12.15 26.87 4.07
N ILE A 260 12.49 26.62 2.80
CA ILE A 260 12.56 25.25 2.26
C ILE A 260 13.78 24.55 2.88
N ALA A 261 13.53 23.51 3.65
CA ALA A 261 14.54 22.64 4.25
C ALA A 261 15.01 21.58 3.24
N VAL A 262 14.04 20.89 2.64
CA VAL A 262 14.27 19.88 1.61
C VAL A 262 13.30 20.16 0.46
N PRO A 263 13.81 20.56 -0.71
CA PRO A 263 13.01 20.80 -1.90
C PRO A 263 12.47 19.48 -2.47
N GLU A 264 11.37 19.58 -3.19
CA GLU A 264 10.86 18.51 -4.04
C GLU A 264 11.93 18.11 -5.09
N GLY A 265 11.93 16.84 -5.51
CA GLY A 265 12.87 16.35 -6.52
C GLY A 265 14.28 16.11 -5.99
N ALA A 266 14.60 16.47 -4.74
CA ALA A 266 15.86 16.12 -4.11
C ALA A 266 16.07 14.59 -4.12
N THR A 267 17.30 14.14 -4.37
CA THR A 267 17.61 12.70 -4.45
C THR A 267 18.25 12.21 -3.17
N ILE A 268 17.66 11.23 -2.52
CA ILE A 268 18.19 10.55 -1.35
C ILE A 268 18.85 9.25 -1.78
N VAL A 269 20.14 9.12 -1.50
CA VAL A 269 20.97 7.96 -1.86
C VAL A 269 21.25 7.12 -0.63
N GLY A 270 21.09 5.81 -0.80
CA GLY A 270 21.27 4.81 0.24
C GLY A 270 21.87 3.53 -0.31
N ALA A 271 21.89 2.52 0.55
CA ALA A 271 22.27 1.18 0.15
C ALA A 271 21.42 0.12 0.86
N VAL A 272 21.22 -1.01 0.19
CA VAL A 272 20.67 -2.22 0.79
C VAL A 272 21.69 -2.77 1.79
N THR A 273 21.34 -2.85 3.06
CA THR A 273 22.21 -3.38 4.11
C THR A 273 22.09 -4.89 4.19
N GLU A 274 20.88 -5.43 4.03
CA GLU A 274 20.62 -6.87 4.08
C GLU A 274 19.50 -7.24 3.09
N ALA A 275 19.75 -8.26 2.26
CA ALA A 275 18.73 -8.88 1.41
C ALA A 275 18.86 -10.40 1.54
N LYS A 276 17.80 -11.06 2.03
CA LYS A 276 17.73 -12.52 2.11
C LYS A 276 16.46 -13.01 1.42
N PRO A 277 16.57 -13.90 0.40
CA PRO A 277 15.41 -14.45 -0.28
C PRO A 277 14.58 -15.31 0.67
N ALA A 278 13.29 -15.41 0.38
CA ALA A 278 12.40 -16.37 1.00
C ALA A 278 12.84 -17.79 0.67
N ARG A 279 12.69 -18.69 1.66
CA ARG A 279 13.13 -20.08 1.59
C ARG A 279 11.95 -21.04 1.82
N ASN A 280 12.22 -22.32 1.63
CA ASN A 280 11.28 -23.39 1.93
C ASN A 280 10.90 -23.37 3.43
N PHE A 281 9.84 -24.11 3.77
CA PHE A 281 9.30 -24.18 5.13
C PHE A 281 8.69 -22.86 5.64
N GLY A 282 8.04 -22.12 4.74
CA GLY A 282 7.38 -20.85 5.07
C GLY A 282 8.33 -19.82 5.69
N ARG A 283 9.61 -19.84 5.31
CA ARG A 283 10.60 -18.87 5.78
C ARG A 283 10.55 -17.65 4.86
N GLY A 284 10.01 -16.55 5.37
CA GLY A 284 9.91 -15.29 4.64
C GLY A 284 11.27 -14.68 4.32
N GLY A 285 11.32 -13.88 3.26
CA GLY A 285 12.50 -13.06 2.96
C GLY A 285 12.65 -11.91 3.95
N THR A 286 13.85 -11.34 4.01
CA THR A 286 14.13 -10.14 4.81
C THR A 286 14.81 -9.11 3.94
N LEU A 287 14.37 -7.86 4.06
CA LEU A 287 14.96 -6.74 3.34
C LEU A 287 15.21 -5.60 4.32
N HIS A 288 16.43 -5.08 4.32
CA HIS A 288 16.86 -3.92 5.09
C HIS A 288 17.65 -3.01 4.15
N PHE A 289 17.30 -1.74 4.15
CA PHE A 289 18.03 -0.69 3.47
C PHE A 289 18.00 0.58 4.29
N ALA A 290 19.00 1.44 4.11
CA ALA A 290 19.10 2.72 4.80
C ALA A 290 19.65 3.78 3.86
N PHE A 291 19.23 5.02 4.08
CA PHE A 291 19.72 6.16 3.31
C PHE A 291 20.72 6.98 4.12
N ARG A 292 21.73 7.52 3.41
CA ARG A 292 22.91 8.12 4.03
C ARG A 292 23.26 9.50 3.48
N GLN A 293 22.75 9.83 2.29
CA GLN A 293 23.07 11.05 1.59
C GLN A 293 21.80 11.66 1.01
N LEU A 294 21.66 12.98 1.16
CA LEU A 294 20.64 13.80 0.53
C LEU A 294 21.34 14.73 -0.45
N ILE A 295 20.97 14.64 -1.73
CA ILE A 295 21.48 15.48 -2.80
C ILE A 295 20.37 16.46 -3.16
N LEU A 296 20.61 17.74 -2.87
CA LEU A 296 19.70 18.83 -3.20
C LEU A 296 19.73 19.10 -4.72
N PRO A 297 18.64 19.62 -5.33
CA PRO A 297 18.60 20.03 -6.73
C PRO A 297 19.69 21.04 -7.11
N SER A 298 20.18 21.82 -6.14
CA SER A 298 21.33 22.73 -6.27
C SER A 298 22.69 22.03 -6.41
N GLY A 299 22.74 20.69 -6.34
CA GLY A 299 23.96 19.88 -6.35
C GLY A 299 24.65 19.75 -4.99
N THR A 300 24.13 20.40 -3.95
CA THR A 300 24.69 20.32 -2.60
C THR A 300 24.38 18.97 -1.97
N THR A 301 25.42 18.24 -1.54
CA THR A 301 25.27 16.93 -0.87
C THR A 301 25.35 17.10 0.64
N GLN A 302 24.35 16.60 1.34
CA GLN A 302 24.29 16.56 2.81
C GLN A 302 24.33 15.12 3.30
N ASN A 303 25.18 14.84 4.30
CA ASN A 303 25.21 13.53 4.95
C ASN A 303 24.07 13.45 5.98
N VAL A 304 23.10 12.57 5.73
CA VAL A 304 21.90 12.43 6.54
C VAL A 304 21.64 10.96 6.79
N GLN A 305 21.39 10.57 8.03
CA GLN A 305 20.98 9.21 8.33
C GLN A 305 19.45 9.15 8.26
N ALA A 306 18.90 8.51 7.23
CA ALA A 306 17.47 8.30 7.11
C ALA A 306 17.09 6.84 7.35
N SER A 307 16.24 6.61 8.35
CA SER A 307 15.63 5.31 8.63
C SER A 307 14.21 5.24 8.05
N LEU A 308 13.82 4.05 7.62
CA LEU A 308 12.47 3.80 7.11
C LEU A 308 11.48 3.72 8.28
N THR A 309 10.56 4.67 8.38
CA THR A 309 9.49 4.67 9.41
C THR A 309 8.13 4.26 8.87
N GLY A 310 7.96 4.35 7.55
CA GLY A 310 6.83 3.76 6.87
C GLY A 310 7.06 3.52 5.39
N ALA A 311 6.28 2.62 4.80
CA ALA A 311 6.30 2.36 3.38
C ALA A 311 4.92 1.96 2.89
N ASP A 312 4.57 2.43 1.71
CA ASP A 312 3.39 1.96 1.01
C ASP A 312 3.56 0.51 0.57
N SER A 313 2.55 -0.30 0.82
CA SER A 313 2.57 -1.69 0.40
C SER A 313 1.21 -2.15 -0.11
N ALA A 314 1.25 -2.84 -1.25
CA ALA A 314 0.17 -3.62 -1.81
C ALA A 314 -0.38 -4.73 -0.88
N ALA A 315 0.35 -5.10 0.17
CA ALA A 315 -0.02 -6.19 1.06
C ALA A 315 0.40 -5.92 2.52
N PRO A 316 -0.11 -4.85 3.16
CA PRO A 316 0.31 -4.45 4.50
C PRO A 316 0.00 -5.52 5.56
N ASP A 317 -1.10 -6.26 5.40
CA ASP A 317 -1.51 -7.30 6.32
C ASP A 317 -0.58 -8.50 6.31
N LYS A 318 0.34 -8.54 5.33
CA LYS A 318 1.28 -9.63 5.11
C LYS A 318 2.71 -9.21 5.34
N LEU A 319 2.98 -7.93 5.58
CA LEU A 319 4.30 -7.39 5.88
C LEU A 319 4.30 -6.71 7.27
N ALA A 320 5.44 -6.72 7.91
CA ALA A 320 5.73 -6.03 9.16
C ALA A 320 6.98 -5.18 8.94
N LEU A 321 6.92 -3.94 9.41
CA LEU A 321 8.05 -3.04 9.54
C LEU A 321 8.42 -3.01 11.02
N ASP A 322 9.70 -3.14 11.35
CA ASP A 322 10.17 -2.91 12.72
C ASP A 322 10.68 -1.47 12.90
N SER A 323 10.97 -1.10 14.15
CA SER A 323 11.47 0.24 14.50
C SER A 323 12.85 0.56 13.91
N GLU A 324 13.57 -0.44 13.40
CA GLU A 324 14.89 -0.29 12.79
C GLU A 324 14.80 -0.14 11.26
N GLY A 325 13.59 -0.20 10.68
CA GLY A 325 13.38 -0.08 9.24
C GLY A 325 13.49 -1.41 8.49
N GLN A 326 13.61 -2.54 9.19
CA GLN A 326 13.63 -3.87 8.58
C GLN A 326 12.21 -4.29 8.20
N VAL A 327 12.07 -4.79 6.98
CA VAL A 327 10.78 -5.27 6.45
C VAL A 327 10.81 -6.79 6.38
N LYS A 328 9.82 -7.43 6.99
CA LYS A 328 9.64 -8.89 7.01
C LYS A 328 8.19 -9.25 6.72
N PRO A 329 7.89 -10.43 6.16
CA PRO A 329 6.54 -10.94 6.15
C PRO A 329 6.02 -11.14 7.59
N LYS A 330 4.74 -10.82 7.84
CA LYS A 330 4.13 -11.07 9.15
C LYS A 330 4.26 -12.56 9.49
N PRO A 331 4.62 -12.92 10.75
CA PRO A 331 4.70 -14.30 11.15
C PRO A 331 3.31 -14.94 11.04
N GLN A 332 3.24 -16.08 10.35
CA GLN A 332 2.04 -16.90 10.32
C GLN A 332 2.07 -17.89 11.49
N ASP A 333 0.93 -18.12 12.14
CA ASP A 333 0.81 -19.12 13.22
C ASP A 333 1.13 -20.54 12.73
N LYS A 334 2.35 -21.00 12.93
CA LYS A 334 2.78 -22.29 12.38
C LYS A 334 2.18 -23.47 13.13
N LEU A 335 1.82 -23.31 14.41
CA LEU A 335 1.43 -24.42 15.27
C LEU A 335 -0.07 -24.41 15.57
N LEU A 336 -0.59 -23.33 16.17
CA LEU A 336 -1.94 -23.31 16.72
C LEU A 336 -3.02 -23.62 15.67
N VAL A 337 -3.00 -22.94 14.52
CA VAL A 337 -4.02 -23.10 13.48
C VAL A 337 -4.06 -24.51 12.87
N PRO A 338 -2.94 -25.13 12.43
CA PRO A 338 -3.01 -26.50 11.91
C PRO A 338 -3.40 -27.52 12.99
N PHE A 339 -2.96 -27.35 14.24
CA PHE A 339 -3.37 -28.26 15.33
C PHE A 339 -4.87 -28.15 15.63
N THR A 340 -5.43 -26.94 15.70
CA THR A 340 -6.88 -26.77 15.92
C THR A 340 -7.69 -27.37 14.79
N LEU A 341 -7.26 -27.21 13.53
CA LEU A 341 -7.90 -27.86 12.38
C LEU A 341 -7.80 -29.39 12.45
N LEU A 342 -6.65 -29.93 12.87
CA LEU A 342 -6.46 -31.38 13.02
C LEU A 342 -7.37 -31.98 14.09
N VAL A 343 -7.45 -31.33 15.26
CA VAL A 343 -8.35 -31.75 16.35
C VAL A 343 -9.81 -31.63 15.91
N LEU A 344 -10.18 -30.55 15.22
CA LEU A 344 -11.53 -30.37 14.69
C LEU A 344 -11.88 -31.46 13.67
N ALA A 345 -10.96 -31.82 12.79
CA ALA A 345 -11.14 -32.86 11.78
C ALA A 345 -11.39 -34.25 12.39
N ALA A 346 -10.82 -34.53 13.58
CA ALA A 346 -11.01 -35.81 14.27
C ALA A 346 -12.36 -35.91 15.01
N ARG A 347 -13.03 -34.78 15.30
CA ARG A 347 -14.29 -34.76 16.10
C ARG A 347 -15.43 -35.62 15.55
N PRO A 348 -15.70 -35.70 14.23
CA PRO A 348 -16.78 -36.54 13.70
C PRO A 348 -16.56 -38.04 13.89
N LEU A 349 -15.34 -38.46 14.23
CA LEU A 349 -14.97 -39.85 14.50
C LEU A 349 -15.07 -40.22 15.98
N ASP A 350 -15.33 -39.26 16.87
CA ASP A 350 -15.47 -39.46 18.31
C ASP A 350 -16.95 -39.78 18.63
N GLU A 351 -17.25 -41.03 19.03
CA GLU A 351 -18.61 -41.54 19.22
C GLU A 351 -19.28 -41.09 20.53
N ASP A 352 -18.49 -40.66 21.53
CA ASP A 352 -18.97 -40.48 22.91
C ASP A 352 -19.40 -39.04 23.26
N LYS A 353 -19.37 -38.09 22.32
CA LYS A 353 -19.68 -36.67 22.61
C LYS A 353 -20.79 -36.11 21.73
N GLY A 354 -21.99 -36.03 22.32
CA GLY A 354 -23.14 -35.31 21.77
C GLY A 354 -22.82 -33.85 21.44
N GLY A 355 -22.63 -33.60 20.15
CA GLY A 355 -22.69 -32.36 19.37
C GLY A 355 -22.97 -31.03 20.10
N GLY A 356 -21.94 -30.42 20.68
CA GLY A 356 -21.92 -28.98 21.00
C GLY A 356 -21.34 -28.15 19.85
N PHE A 357 -22.16 -27.83 18.85
CA PHE A 357 -21.86 -26.81 17.84
C PHE A 357 -21.94 -25.42 18.49
N GLY A 358 -20.97 -24.53 18.27
CA GLY A 358 -21.35 -23.10 18.26
C GLY A 358 -20.37 -21.99 18.58
N LYS A 359 -19.15 -22.21 19.10
CA LYS A 359 -18.36 -21.04 19.58
C LYS A 359 -16.90 -20.96 19.14
N ASP A 360 -16.27 -22.08 18.80
CA ASP A 360 -14.83 -22.11 18.46
C ASP A 360 -14.55 -22.44 16.98
N ALA A 361 -15.58 -22.32 16.13
CA ALA A 361 -15.44 -22.58 14.70
C ALA A 361 -14.58 -21.48 14.05
N VAL A 362 -13.29 -21.77 13.88
CA VAL A 362 -12.35 -20.93 13.14
C VAL A 362 -12.85 -20.81 11.70
N ALA A 363 -13.47 -19.68 11.37
CA ALA A 363 -13.89 -19.33 10.02
C ALA A 363 -12.67 -19.36 9.08
N SER A 364 -12.53 -20.42 8.29
CA SER A 364 -11.51 -20.53 7.26
C SER A 364 -12.19 -20.88 5.93
N ASN A 365 -11.85 -20.12 4.88
CA ASN A 365 -12.37 -20.28 3.52
C ASN A 365 -11.73 -21.51 2.83
N SER A 366 -11.83 -22.68 3.43
CA SER A 366 -11.33 -23.92 2.85
C SER A 366 -12.48 -24.89 2.65
N LEU A 367 -12.53 -25.53 1.49
CA LEU A 367 -13.46 -26.62 1.17
C LEU A 367 -13.55 -27.68 2.29
N GLY A 368 -12.48 -27.87 3.04
CA GLY A 368 -12.45 -28.79 4.17
C GLY A 368 -13.47 -28.47 5.26
N PHE A 369 -13.81 -27.20 5.49
CA PHE A 369 -14.77 -26.80 6.52
C PHE A 369 -16.24 -26.92 6.08
N ILE A 370 -16.58 -26.49 4.87
CA ILE A 370 -17.94 -26.71 4.34
C ILE A 370 -18.20 -28.19 4.16
N GLY A 371 -17.23 -28.90 3.59
CA GLY A 371 -17.25 -30.35 3.48
C GLY A 371 -17.48 -31.04 4.82
N PHE A 372 -16.80 -30.56 5.87
CA PHE A 372 -17.02 -31.00 7.24
C PHE A 372 -18.44 -30.71 7.73
N ILE A 373 -18.98 -29.50 7.52
CA ILE A 373 -20.36 -29.15 7.94
C ILE A 373 -21.40 -30.01 7.21
N ILE A 374 -21.28 -30.14 5.88
CA ILE A 374 -22.21 -30.96 5.08
C ILE A 374 -22.09 -32.43 5.47
N GLY A 375 -20.88 -32.96 5.61
CA GLY A 375 -20.65 -34.35 6.01
C GLY A 375 -21.19 -34.64 7.41
N THR A 376 -21.04 -33.71 8.35
CA THR A 376 -21.59 -33.87 9.71
C THR A 376 -23.12 -33.75 9.71
N ALA A 377 -23.70 -32.80 8.99
CA ALA A 377 -25.14 -32.64 8.85
C ALA A 377 -25.79 -33.83 8.13
N ALA A 378 -25.11 -34.42 7.13
CA ALA A 378 -25.54 -35.63 6.44
C ALA A 378 -25.24 -36.92 7.21
N GLN A 379 -24.73 -36.83 8.46
CA GLN A 379 -24.27 -37.95 9.28
C GLN A 379 -23.21 -38.86 8.62
N GLN A 380 -22.52 -38.36 7.59
CA GLN A 380 -21.43 -39.05 6.91
C GLN A 380 -20.10 -38.71 7.58
N ARG A 381 -19.84 -39.39 8.71
CA ARG A 381 -18.66 -39.17 9.58
C ARG A 381 -17.33 -39.21 8.82
N ASN A 382 -17.14 -40.22 7.97
CA ASN A 382 -15.91 -40.40 7.20
C ASN A 382 -15.70 -39.28 6.17
N LEU A 383 -16.79 -38.79 5.56
CA LEU A 383 -16.73 -37.66 4.63
C LEU A 383 -16.35 -36.37 5.36
N ALA A 384 -16.97 -36.12 6.52
CA ALA A 384 -16.67 -34.95 7.34
C ALA A 384 -15.22 -34.94 7.82
N ALA A 385 -14.76 -36.06 8.37
CA ALA A 385 -13.39 -36.22 8.84
C ALA A 385 -12.40 -36.10 7.68
N GLY A 386 -12.64 -36.75 6.55
CA GLY A 386 -11.77 -36.69 5.37
C GLY A 386 -11.60 -35.25 4.84
N LEU A 387 -12.68 -34.48 4.76
CA LEU A 387 -12.63 -33.08 4.34
C LEU A 387 -11.95 -32.18 5.39
N GLY A 388 -12.19 -32.44 6.68
CA GLY A 388 -11.48 -31.78 7.77
C GLY A 388 -9.96 -32.01 7.70
N TYR A 389 -9.54 -33.27 7.51
CA TYR A 389 -8.12 -33.64 7.39
C TYR A 389 -7.49 -33.02 6.13
N TYR A 390 -8.23 -32.96 5.02
CA TYR A 390 -7.78 -32.26 3.82
C TYR A 390 -7.50 -30.76 4.09
N GLY A 391 -8.42 -30.07 4.77
CA GLY A 391 -8.22 -28.67 5.20
C GLY A 391 -7.01 -28.49 6.11
N ALA A 392 -6.81 -29.39 7.07
CA ALA A 392 -5.64 -29.40 7.94
C ALA A 392 -4.34 -29.63 7.15
N ALA A 393 -4.33 -30.57 6.21
CA ALA A 393 -3.18 -30.88 5.35
C ALA A 393 -2.78 -29.68 4.48
N ILE A 394 -3.74 -28.95 3.90
CA ILE A 394 -3.48 -27.71 3.15
C ILE A 394 -2.89 -26.64 4.07
N SER A 395 -3.42 -26.47 5.28
CA SER A 395 -2.88 -25.51 6.25
C SER A 395 -1.43 -25.82 6.61
N ILE A 396 -1.10 -27.10 6.83
CA ILE A 396 0.27 -27.56 7.05
C ILE A 396 1.13 -27.28 5.83
N TYR A 397 0.67 -27.64 4.63
CA TYR A 397 1.39 -27.38 3.38
C TYR A 397 1.72 -25.89 3.20
N GLU A 398 0.74 -24.99 3.33
CA GLU A 398 0.95 -23.55 3.13
C GLU A 398 1.91 -22.92 4.14
N ARG A 399 1.94 -23.44 5.38
CA ARG A 399 2.73 -22.86 6.47
C ARG A 399 4.11 -23.49 6.64
N TRP A 400 4.24 -24.79 6.33
CA TRP A 400 5.43 -25.60 6.61
C TRP A 400 6.11 -26.18 5.38
N ILE A 401 5.46 -26.25 4.22
CA ILE A 401 6.06 -26.88 3.03
C ILE A 401 6.31 -25.84 1.95
N LYS A 402 5.29 -25.02 1.67
CA LYS A 402 5.34 -23.94 0.69
C LYS A 402 6.49 -22.98 1.00
N ARG A 403 7.13 -22.48 -0.06
CA ARG A 403 8.13 -21.41 0.03
C ARG A 403 7.50 -20.18 0.67
N GLY A 404 8.26 -19.51 1.55
CA GLY A 404 7.86 -18.23 2.10
C GLY A 404 7.70 -17.16 1.03
N ARG A 405 7.30 -15.96 1.45
CA ARG A 405 7.13 -14.82 0.55
C ARG A 405 8.35 -13.91 0.60
N ASP A 406 8.77 -13.47 -0.57
CA ASP A 406 9.74 -12.39 -0.70
C ASP A 406 9.10 -11.04 -0.33
N VAL A 407 9.92 -10.13 0.15
CA VAL A 407 9.55 -8.73 0.36
C VAL A 407 9.89 -8.00 -0.94
N THR A 408 8.91 -7.31 -1.51
CA THR A 408 9.07 -6.57 -2.77
C THR A 408 8.46 -5.20 -2.65
N PHE A 409 9.22 -4.18 -3.03
CA PHE A 409 8.77 -2.82 -3.25
C PHE A 409 8.87 -2.52 -4.73
N ALA A 410 7.75 -2.11 -5.33
CA ALA A 410 7.74 -1.70 -6.73
C ALA A 410 8.49 -0.38 -6.89
N ARG A 411 8.90 -0.07 -8.12
CA ARG A 411 9.30 1.29 -8.48
C ARG A 411 8.18 2.28 -8.14
N ASP A 412 8.54 3.47 -7.72
CA ASP A 412 7.64 4.54 -7.27
C ASP A 412 6.80 4.18 -6.05
N THR A 413 7.26 3.21 -5.24
CA THR A 413 6.68 3.00 -3.92
C THR A 413 6.96 4.22 -3.05
N ARG A 414 5.92 4.74 -2.39
CA ARG A 414 6.07 5.83 -1.41
C ARG A 414 6.75 5.31 -0.14
N LEU A 415 7.85 5.95 0.24
CA LEU A 415 8.59 5.72 1.48
C LEU A 415 8.41 6.92 2.41
N VAL A 416 8.33 6.65 3.70
CA VAL A 416 8.38 7.65 4.77
C VAL A 416 9.68 7.42 5.52
N LEU A 417 10.57 8.40 5.43
CA LEU A 417 11.92 8.35 5.97
C LEU A 417 12.02 9.36 7.11
N GLN A 418 12.49 8.93 8.26
CA GLN A 418 12.85 9.86 9.32
C GLN A 418 14.34 10.13 9.23
N THR A 419 14.70 11.40 9.06
CA THR A 419 16.08 11.84 8.94
C THR A 419 16.62 12.33 10.25
N THR A 420 17.85 11.94 10.55
CA THR A 420 18.66 12.52 11.62
C THR A 420 19.96 13.05 10.99
N PRO A 421 20.28 14.33 11.17
CA PRO A 421 21.49 14.94 10.62
C PRO A 421 22.70 14.36 11.30
N ARG A 422 23.63 13.84 10.50
CA ARG A 422 24.89 13.31 11.00
C ARG A 422 25.87 14.45 11.16
N ASN A 423 26.06 14.93 12.39
CA ASN A 423 27.25 15.74 12.69
C ASN A 423 28.45 14.80 12.57
N SER A 424 29.18 14.85 11.46
CA SER A 424 30.48 14.21 11.38
C SER A 424 31.41 14.90 12.37
N THR A 425 31.66 14.28 13.52
CA THR A 425 32.84 14.61 14.32
C THR A 425 34.05 14.26 13.47
N VAL A 426 34.76 15.29 13.03
CA VAL A 426 36.09 15.17 12.45
C VAL A 426 36.95 14.42 13.47
N LEU A 427 37.42 13.22 13.12
CA LEU A 427 38.43 12.52 13.92
C LEU A 427 39.67 13.43 14.00
N PRO A 428 40.19 13.78 15.19
CA PRO A 428 41.45 14.49 15.27
C PRO A 428 42.55 13.58 14.71
N SER A 429 43.28 14.09 13.73
CA SER A 429 44.44 13.45 13.12
C SER A 429 45.42 12.99 14.22
N PRO A 430 45.97 11.77 14.14
CA PRO A 430 47.01 11.35 15.07
C PRO A 430 48.21 12.30 14.89
N LYS A 431 48.60 12.96 15.97
CA LYS A 431 49.86 13.71 16.01
C LYS A 431 51.00 12.72 15.80
N LEU A 432 51.80 12.96 14.76
CA LEU A 432 53.11 12.36 14.56
C LEU A 432 54.04 12.69 15.72
#